data_AF-A0A0B5HUP7-F1
#
_entry.id   AF-A0A0B5HUP7-F1
#
_cell.length_a   1.000
_cell.length_b   1.000
_cell.length_c   1.000
_cell.angle_alpha   90.00
_cell.angle_beta   90.00
_cell.angle_gamma   90.00
#
_symmetry.space_group_name_H-M   'P 1'
#
loop_
_entity.id
_entity.type
_entity.pdbx_description
1 polymer ?
#
loop_
_entity_poly.entity_id
_entity_poly.type
_entity_poly.pdbx_seq_one_letter_code
_entity_poly.pdbx_strand_id
1 'polypeptide(L)'
;MFSNRKINLFEKLLLPAGMALIFIGLYLIFLAEQAGTILAWVRLGALFIWMLLLFVVIQTAISENMKEELAMLQSEHMLEIKLLRDAIKQHLEQGHRKKK
;
A
#
# COMPACT_ATOMS: atom_id res chain seq x y z
N MET A 1 12.34 10.59 -13.18
CA MET A 1 13.48 10.20 -12.31
C MET A 1 12.90 9.54 -11.07
N PHE A 2 12.54 8.25 -11.15
CA PHE A 2 11.87 7.52 -10.07
C PHE A 2 12.94 6.91 -9.14
N SER A 3 13.45 7.63 -8.15
CA SER A 3 14.49 7.07 -7.25
C SER A 3 14.47 7.62 -5.83
N ASN A 4 13.28 7.77 -5.22
CA ASN A 4 13.20 7.90 -3.77
C ASN A 4 11.87 7.37 -3.24
N ARG A 5 11.62 6.08 -3.45
CA ARG A 5 10.58 5.40 -2.67
C ARG A 5 11.13 5.20 -1.27
N LYS A 6 10.74 6.06 -0.33
CA LYS A 6 11.03 5.83 1.09
C LYS A 6 10.25 4.58 1.49
N ILE A 7 10.96 3.56 1.97
CA ILE A 7 10.33 2.38 2.59
C ILE A 7 9.38 2.90 3.65
N ASN A 8 8.07 2.73 3.44
CA ASN A 8 7.09 3.31 4.33
C ASN A 8 7.11 2.55 5.67
N LEU A 9 6.81 3.26 6.75
CA LEU A 9 6.64 2.68 8.09
C LEU A 9 5.59 1.56 8.07
N PHE A 10 4.60 1.66 7.18
CA PHE A 10 3.59 0.65 6.96
C PHE A 10 4.19 -0.66 6.46
N GLU A 11 5.02 -0.62 5.41
CA GLU A 11 5.68 -1.80 4.87
C GLU A 11 6.61 -2.43 5.91
N LYS A 12 7.33 -1.59 6.67
CA LYS A 12 8.24 -2.02 7.74
C LYS A 12 7.53 -2.68 8.94
N LEU A 13 6.26 -2.36 9.17
CA LEU A 13 5.43 -2.93 10.23
C LEU A 13 4.61 -4.14 9.74
N LEU A 14 4.07 -4.06 8.52
CA LEU A 14 3.19 -5.08 7.95
C LEU A 14 3.96 -6.34 7.55
N LEU A 15 5.20 -6.21 7.06
CA LEU A 15 6.03 -7.35 6.67
C LEU A 15 6.33 -8.28 7.86
N PRO A 16 6.82 -7.79 9.02
CA PRO A 16 6.99 -8.63 10.20
C PRO A 16 5.64 -9.07 10.79
N ALA A 17 4.59 -8.25 10.74
CA ALA A 17 3.26 -8.64 11.21
C ALA A 17 2.68 -9.79 10.38
N GLY A 18 2.78 -9.76 9.06
CA GLY A 18 2.33 -10.81 8.16
C GLY A 18 3.16 -12.09 8.32
N MET A 19 4.47 -11.96 8.54
CA MET A 19 5.34 -13.09 8.82
C MET A 19 4.97 -13.75 10.17
N ALA A 20 4.80 -12.94 11.22
CA ALA A 20 4.34 -13.41 12.53
C ALA A 20 2.96 -14.08 12.45
N LEU A 21 2.05 -13.52 11.64
CA LEU A 21 0.76 -14.11 11.36
C LEU A 21 0.94 -15.55 10.89
N ILE A 22 1.68 -15.77 9.78
CA ILE A 22 1.89 -17.09 9.18
C ILE A 22 2.41 -18.10 10.20
N PHE A 23 3.43 -17.74 10.98
CA PHE A 23 4.01 -18.63 11.98
C PHE A 23 3.02 -18.94 13.11
N ILE A 24 2.33 -17.93 13.66
CA ILE A 24 1.39 -18.10 14.76
C ILE A 24 0.19 -18.94 14.32
N GLY A 25 -0.36 -18.70 13.13
CA GLY A 25 -1.51 -19.45 12.62
C GLY A 25 -1.21 -20.92 12.40
N LEU A 26 -0.07 -21.22 11.76
CA LEU A 26 0.37 -22.61 11.59
C LEU A 26 0.62 -23.29 12.93
N TYR A 27 1.26 -22.58 13.87
CA TYR A 27 1.52 -23.10 15.20
C TYR A 27 0.23 -23.41 15.98
N LEU A 28 -0.77 -22.53 15.95
CA LEU A 28 -2.06 -22.73 16.61
C LEU A 28 -2.84 -23.90 16.01
N ILE A 29 -2.83 -24.05 14.68
CA ILE A 29 -3.48 -25.18 14.01
C ILE A 29 -2.82 -26.50 14.41
N PHE A 30 -1.48 -26.54 14.42
CA PHE A 30 -0.72 -27.73 14.82
C PHE A 30 -0.94 -28.09 16.30
N LEU A 31 -0.97 -27.10 17.19
CA LEU A 31 -1.24 -27.30 18.60
C LEU A 31 -2.65 -27.86 18.83
N ALA A 32 -3.65 -27.32 18.13
CA ALA A 32 -5.02 -27.75 18.25
C ALA A 32 -5.29 -29.14 17.64
N GLU A 33 -4.45 -29.57 16.69
CA GLU A 33 -4.47 -30.93 16.16
C GLU A 33 -3.88 -31.94 17.16
N GLN A 34 -2.76 -31.61 17.83
CA GLN A 34 -2.17 -32.47 18.86
C GLN A 34 -3.03 -32.63 20.11
N ALA A 35 -3.79 -31.61 20.48
CA ALA A 35 -4.70 -31.66 21.61
C ALA A 35 -5.93 -32.57 21.38
N GLY A 36 -6.05 -33.21 20.20
CA GLY A 36 -7.14 -34.13 19.85
C GLY A 36 -8.52 -33.47 19.81
N THR A 37 -8.57 -32.13 19.83
CA THR A 37 -9.78 -31.35 20.11
C THR A 37 -10.53 -30.92 18.85
N ILE A 38 -9.92 -31.06 17.68
CA ILE A 38 -10.47 -30.55 16.42
C ILE A 38 -11.00 -31.69 15.54
N LEU A 39 -12.31 -31.63 15.24
CA LEU A 39 -12.91 -32.42 14.16
C LEU A 39 -12.38 -31.95 12.80
N ALA A 40 -12.24 -32.88 11.84
CA ALA A 40 -11.70 -32.61 10.50
C ALA A 40 -12.39 -31.43 9.78
N TRP A 41 -13.70 -31.25 9.99
CA TRP A 41 -14.48 -30.15 9.43
C TRP A 41 -14.11 -28.78 10.02
N VAL A 42 -13.85 -28.72 11.32
CA VAL A 42 -13.42 -27.49 12.01
C VAL A 42 -12.03 -27.08 11.54
N ARG A 43 -11.14 -28.05 11.30
CA ARG A 43 -9.80 -27.81 10.72
C ARG A 43 -9.89 -27.14 9.34
N LEU A 44 -10.78 -27.63 8.47
CA LEU A 44 -10.96 -27.05 7.15
C LEU A 44 -11.48 -25.60 7.23
N GLY A 45 -12.44 -25.35 8.12
CA GLY A 45 -12.96 -24.00 8.38
C GLY A 45 -11.88 -23.05 8.93
N ALA A 46 -11.06 -23.53 9.87
CA ALA A 46 -9.95 -22.76 10.42
C ALA A 46 -8.92 -22.40 9.34
N LEU A 47 -8.53 -23.36 8.49
CA LEU A 47 -7.62 -23.10 7.37
C LEU A 47 -8.21 -22.10 6.36
N PHE A 48 -9.50 -22.20 6.06
CA PHE A 48 -10.17 -21.29 5.14
C PHE A 48 -10.22 -19.85 5.68
N ILE A 49 -10.61 -19.67 6.94
CA ILE A 49 -10.58 -18.37 7.63
C ILE A 49 -9.15 -17.82 7.69
N TRP A 50 -8.18 -18.70 7.93
CA TRP A 50 -6.77 -18.32 7.95
C TRP A 50 -6.27 -17.81 6.60
N MET A 51 -6.66 -18.47 5.50
CA MET A 51 -6.37 -17.98 4.15
C MET A 51 -7.05 -16.65 3.85
N LEU A 52 -8.29 -16.45 4.28
CA LEU A 52 -8.98 -15.16 4.15
C LEU A 52 -8.26 -14.04 4.91
N LEU A 53 -7.76 -14.33 6.11
CA LEU A 53 -6.99 -13.38 6.91
C LEU A 53 -5.72 -12.95 6.17
N LEU A 54 -4.98 -13.91 5.61
CA LEU A 54 -3.80 -13.63 4.77
C LEU A 54 -4.16 -12.78 3.55
N PHE A 55 -5.27 -13.10 2.90
CA PHE A 55 -5.77 -12.33 1.75
C PHE A 55 -6.05 -10.87 2.12
N VAL A 56 -6.73 -10.61 3.24
CA VAL A 56 -7.02 -9.25 3.72
C VAL A 56 -5.74 -8.48 4.04
N VAL A 57 -4.75 -9.12 4.67
CA VAL A 57 -3.45 -8.50 4.95
C VAL A 57 -2.75 -8.07 3.65
N ILE A 58 -2.73 -8.94 2.64
CA ILE A 58 -2.15 -8.65 1.33
C ILE A 58 -2.91 -7.50 0.64
N GLN A 59 -4.25 -7.55 0.64
CA GLN A 59 -5.08 -6.48 0.06
C GLN A 59 -4.83 -5.13 0.74
N THR A 60 -4.66 -5.12 2.06
CA THR A 60 -4.35 -3.90 2.82
C THR A 60 -2.97 -3.34 2.41
N ALA A 61 -1.97 -4.21 2.23
CA ALA A 61 -0.65 -3.81 1.74
C ALA A 61 -0.71 -3.13 0.37
N ILE A 62 -1.42 -3.75 -0.57
CA ILE A 62 -1.59 -3.25 -1.94
C ILE A 62 -2.35 -1.92 -1.92
N SER A 63 -3.43 -1.84 -1.15
CA SER A 63 -4.25 -0.63 -1.03
C SER A 63 -3.45 0.56 -0.51
N GLU A 64 -2.62 0.35 0.52
CA GLU A 64 -1.79 1.41 1.07
C GLU A 64 -0.70 1.86 0.08
N ASN A 65 -0.05 0.90 -0.58
CA ASN A 65 0.93 1.18 -1.63
C ASN A 65 0.32 2.00 -2.78
N MET A 66 -0.89 1.67 -3.21
CA MET A 66 -1.61 2.41 -4.25
C MET A 66 -1.95 3.85 -3.84
N LYS A 67 -2.35 4.07 -2.58
CA LYS A 67 -2.64 5.43 -2.08
C LYS A 67 -1.39 6.31 -2.12
N GLU A 68 -0.23 5.77 -1.73
CA GLU A 68 1.03 6.51 -1.77
C GLU A 68 1.44 6.87 -3.19
N GLU A 69 1.35 5.91 -4.12
CA GLU A 69 1.62 6.16 -5.54
C GLU A 69 0.71 7.25 -6.10
N LEU A 70 -0.58 7.20 -5.76
CA LEU A 70 -1.55 8.18 -6.21
C LEU A 70 -1.27 9.57 -5.62
N ALA A 71 -0.90 9.65 -4.34
CA ALA A 71 -0.55 10.91 -3.68
C ALA A 71 0.72 11.54 -4.29
N MET A 72 1.73 10.72 -4.61
CA MET A 72 2.93 11.17 -5.31
C MET A 72 2.57 11.72 -6.68
N LEU A 73 1.82 10.96 -7.49
CA LEU A 73 1.40 11.38 -8.82
C LEU A 73 0.60 12.69 -8.75
N GLN A 74 -0.35 12.81 -7.83
CA GLN A 74 -1.12 14.04 -7.65
C GLN A 74 -0.22 15.25 -7.34
N SER A 75 0.83 15.07 -6.54
CA SER A 75 1.77 16.14 -6.20
C SER A 75 2.61 16.58 -7.40
N GLU A 76 3.03 15.64 -8.25
CA GLU A 76 3.76 15.93 -9.50
C GLU A 76 2.88 16.69 -10.48
N HIS A 77 1.64 16.23 -10.69
CA HIS A 77 0.67 16.92 -11.55
C HIS A 77 0.37 18.34 -11.06
N MET A 78 0.27 18.55 -9.74
CA MET A 78 0.05 19.88 -9.18
C MET A 78 1.23 20.82 -9.43
N LEU A 79 2.45 20.30 -9.32
CA LEU A 79 3.68 21.05 -9.60
C LEU A 79 3.77 21.40 -11.08
N GLU A 80 3.46 20.47 -11.97
CA GLU A 80 3.44 20.69 -13.41
C GLU A 80 2.41 21.77 -13.80
N ILE A 81 1.18 21.71 -13.26
CA ILE A 81 0.15 22.73 -13.48
C ILE A 81 0.63 24.11 -13.00
N LYS A 82 1.33 24.16 -11.87
CA LYS A 82 1.87 25.42 -11.34
C LYS A 82 2.94 26.01 -12.28
N LEU A 83 3.87 25.18 -12.75
CA LEU A 83 4.90 25.60 -13.71
C LEU A 83 4.30 26.09 -15.03
N LEU A 84 3.30 25.38 -15.56
CA LEU A 84 2.59 25.78 -16.78
C LEU A 84 1.88 27.12 -16.59
N ARG A 85 1.22 27.34 -15.45
CA ARG A 85 0.56 28.61 -15.13
C ARG A 85 1.55 29.77 -15.06
N ASP A 86 2.72 29.55 -14.45
CA ASP A 86 3.76 30.58 -14.33
C ASP A 86 4.40 30.89 -15.69
N ALA A 87 4.64 29.89 -16.53
CA ALA A 87 5.14 30.08 -17.90
C ALA A 87 4.14 30.88 -18.78
N ILE A 88 2.84 30.57 -18.68
CA ILE A 88 1.79 31.32 -19.39
C ILE A 88 1.77 32.79 -18.95
N LYS A 89 1.86 33.06 -17.64
CA LYS A 89 1.93 34.43 -17.12
C LYS A 89 3.13 35.19 -17.68
N GLN A 90 4.32 34.58 -17.66
CA GLN A 90 5.53 35.20 -18.20
C GLN A 90 5.39 35.51 -19.70
N HIS A 91 4.82 34.61 -20.49
CA HIS A 91 4.59 34.86 -21.91
C HIS A 91 3.58 35.98 -22.17
N LEU A 92 2.50 36.08 -21.37
CA LEU A 92 1.53 37.18 -21.47
C LEU A 92 2.17 38.53 -21.12
N GLU A 93 3.02 38.59 -20.08
CA GLU A 93 3.75 39.79 -19.70
C GLU A 93 4.74 40.24 -20.80
N GLN A 94 5.45 39.30 -21.42
CA GLN A 94 6.35 39.58 -22.54
C GLN A 94 5.58 40.07 -23.78
N GLY A 95 4.42 39.49 -24.08
CA GLY A 95 3.55 39.92 -25.16
C GLY A 95 3.01 41.35 -24.96
N HIS A 96 2.69 41.73 -23.73
CA HIS A 96 2.27 43.09 -23.40
C HIS A 96 3.40 44.13 -23.50
N ARG A 97 4.65 43.75 -23.20
CA ARG A 97 5.81 44.67 -23.38
C ARG A 97 6.16 44.92 -24.85
N LYS A 98 5.91 43.96 -25.76
CA LYS A 98 6.16 44.14 -27.21
C LYS A 98 5.13 45.01 -27.94
N LYS A 99 4.01 45.36 -27.30
CA LYS A 99 2.95 46.20 -27.87
C LYS A 99 3.01 47.68 -27.43
N LYS A 100 3.96 48.06 -26.57
CA LYS A 100 4.30 49.45 -26.25
C LYS A 100 5.60 49.82 -26.96
#